data_AF-A0AAV0WQI9-F1
#
_entry.id   AF-A0AAV0WQI9-F1
#
_cell.length_a   1.000
_cell.length_b   1.000
_cell.length_c   1.000
_cell.angle_alpha   90.00
_cell.angle_beta   90.00
_cell.angle_gamma   90.00
#
_symmetry.space_group_name_H-M   'P 1'
#
loop_
_entity.id
_entity.type
_entity.pdbx_description
1 polymer ?
#
loop_
_entity_poly.entity_id
_entity_poly.type
_entity_poly.pdbx_seq_one_letter_code
_entity_poly.pdbx_strand_id
1 'polypeptide(L)'
;MSGVYSGLQARIKGACPYAIFVPCAAHSLNLVGEYAANCCTVGTEFFNFLQALYTFFSASTYRWKILSDYLTNSKNKTVKRLSDTR
;
A
#
# COMPACT_ATOMS: atom_id res chain seq x y z
N MET A 1 -3.78 -1.96 -13.87
CA MET A 1 -4.58 -1.27 -14.92
C MET A 1 -4.72 -2.14 -16.18
N SER A 2 -5.81 -2.89 -16.30
CA SER A 2 -6.13 -3.77 -17.45
C SER A 2 -7.59 -3.59 -17.88
N GLY A 3 -7.99 -2.34 -18.14
CA GLY A 3 -9.35 -2.01 -18.54
C GLY A 3 -9.56 -2.13 -20.05
N VAL A 4 -10.70 -2.72 -20.46
CA VAL A 4 -11.09 -2.93 -21.86
C VAL A 4 -11.60 -1.64 -22.53
N TYR A 5 -12.15 -0.71 -21.75
CA TYR A 5 -12.75 0.53 -22.28
C TYR A 5 -11.77 1.71 -22.31
N SER A 6 -11.08 1.98 -21.20
CA SER A 6 -10.17 3.14 -21.06
C SER A 6 -8.81 2.78 -20.43
N GLY A 7 -8.58 1.49 -20.16
CA GLY A 7 -7.36 1.01 -19.54
C GLY A 7 -6.18 0.91 -20.51
N LEU A 8 -5.00 0.61 -19.96
CA LEU A 8 -3.77 0.47 -20.74
C LEU A 8 -3.91 -0.56 -21.88
N GLN A 9 -4.59 -1.68 -21.63
CA GLN A 9 -4.92 -2.69 -22.63
C GLN A 9 -5.65 -2.09 -23.85
N ALA A 10 -6.70 -1.29 -23.61
CA ALA A 10 -7.49 -0.66 -24.66
C ALA A 10 -6.65 0.29 -25.51
N ARG A 11 -5.78 1.09 -24.87
CA ARG A 11 -4.88 2.03 -25.56
C ARG A 11 -3.84 1.31 -26.42
N ILE A 12 -3.25 0.21 -25.91
CA ILE A 12 -2.30 -0.61 -26.67
C ILE A 12 -2.99 -1.24 -27.89
N LYS A 13 -4.20 -1.78 -27.71
CA LYS A 13 -4.99 -2.35 -28.81
C LYS A 13 -5.43 -1.32 -29.84
N GLY A 14 -5.71 -0.08 -29.42
CA GLY A 14 -6.01 1.04 -30.31
C GLY A 14 -4.81 1.43 -31.19
N ALA A 15 -3.59 1.38 -30.64
CA ALA A 15 -2.37 1.67 -31.39
C ALA A 15 -1.90 0.49 -32.28
N CYS A 16 -2.06 -0.74 -31.80
CA CYS A 16 -1.71 -1.96 -32.54
C CYS A 16 -2.73 -3.07 -32.24
N PRO A 17 -3.67 -3.36 -33.16
CA PRO A 17 -4.72 -4.35 -32.95
C PRO A 17 -4.19 -5.76 -32.66
N TYR A 18 -3.02 -6.09 -33.21
CA TYR A 18 -2.38 -7.41 -33.06
C TYR A 18 -1.51 -7.54 -31.80
N ALA A 19 -1.24 -6.46 -31.07
CA ALA A 19 -0.43 -6.52 -29.86
C ALA A 19 -1.12 -7.37 -28.77
N ILE A 20 -0.36 -8.22 -28.09
CA ILE A 20 -0.85 -9.03 -26.98
C ILE A 20 -0.58 -8.28 -25.68
N PHE A 21 -1.63 -8.06 -24.89
CA PHE A 21 -1.51 -7.47 -23.56
C PHE A 21 -1.49 -8.59 -22.52
N VAL A 22 -0.43 -8.65 -21.71
CA VAL A 22 -0.30 -9.60 -20.61
C VAL A 22 -0.23 -8.82 -19.29
N PRO A 23 -1.11 -9.09 -18.31
CA PRO A 23 -1.03 -8.44 -17.01
C PRO A 23 0.26 -8.86 -16.29
N CYS A 24 0.85 -7.93 -15.54
CA CYS A 24 2.04 -8.20 -14.74
C CYS A 24 1.70 -9.20 -13.62
N ALA A 25 2.40 -10.34 -13.60
CA ALA A 25 2.18 -11.38 -12.59
C ALA A 25 2.39 -10.86 -11.15
N ALA A 26 3.42 -10.04 -10.92
CA ALA A 26 3.67 -9.42 -9.62
C ALA A 26 2.51 -8.52 -9.18
N HIS A 27 1.97 -7.71 -10.10
CA HIS A 27 0.81 -6.86 -9.80
C HIS A 27 -0.44 -7.68 -9.49
N SER A 28 -0.71 -8.73 -10.27
CA SER A 28 -1.84 -9.64 -10.02
C SER A 28 -1.70 -10.35 -8.67
N LEU A 29 -0.50 -10.80 -8.31
CA LEU A 29 -0.23 -11.42 -7.01
C LEU A 29 -0.39 -10.44 -5.87
N ASN A 30 0.11 -9.20 -6.00
CA ASN A 30 -0.09 -8.17 -4.98
C ASN A 30 -1.59 -7.90 -4.76
N LEU A 31 -2.37 -7.83 -5.84
CA LEU A 31 -3.82 -7.63 -5.76
C LEU A 31 -4.50 -8.77 -4.99
N VAL A 32 -4.15 -10.03 -5.28
CA VAL A 32 -4.69 -11.19 -4.52
C VAL A 32 -4.28 -11.13 -3.05
N GLY A 33 -3.02 -10.79 -2.77
CA GLY A 33 -2.51 -10.65 -1.40
C GLY A 33 -3.22 -9.54 -0.63
N GLU A 34 -3.50 -8.41 -1.28
CA GLU A 34 -4.25 -7.29 -0.71
C GLU A 34 -5.69 -7.72 -0.36
N TYR A 35 -6.40 -8.38 -1.28
CA TYR A 35 -7.75 -8.89 -1.00
C TYR A 35 -7.76 -9.93 0.13
N ALA A 36 -6.77 -10.83 0.16
CA ALA A 36 -6.62 -11.82 1.23
C ALA A 36 -6.31 -11.16 2.59
N ALA A 37 -5.53 -10.09 2.63
CA ALA A 37 -5.30 -9.34 3.86
C ALA A 37 -6.57 -8.62 4.33
N ASN A 38 -7.32 -8.03 3.39
CA ASN A 38 -8.55 -7.28 3.66
C ASN A 38 -9.74 -8.14 4.09
N CYS A 39 -9.68 -9.47 3.95
CA CYS A 39 -10.74 -10.34 4.46
C CYS A 39 -10.74 -10.44 6.01
N CYS A 40 -9.61 -10.13 6.65
CA CYS A 40 -9.48 -10.13 8.09
C CYS A 40 -9.70 -8.72 8.66
N THR A 41 -10.95 -8.41 9.02
CA THR A 41 -11.34 -7.08 9.53
C THR A 41 -10.50 -6.63 10.71
N VAL A 42 -10.28 -7.51 11.69
CA VAL A 42 -9.45 -7.23 12.88
C VAL A 42 -8.01 -6.87 12.49
N GLY A 43 -7.44 -7.58 11.51
CA GLY A 43 -6.11 -7.28 10.99
C GLY A 43 -6.07 -5.92 10.29
N THR A 44 -7.05 -5.65 9.43
CA THR A 44 -7.18 -4.38 8.72
C THR A 44 -7.33 -3.19 9.69
N GLU A 45 -8.15 -3.32 10.73
CA GLU A 45 -8.32 -2.28 11.76
C GLU A 45 -7.02 -2.00 12.51
N PHE A 46 -6.28 -3.04 12.89
CA PHE A 46 -4.98 -2.90 13.54
C PHE A 46 -3.98 -2.12 12.68
N PHE A 47 -3.85 -2.49 11.40
CA PHE A 47 -2.93 -1.81 10.48
C PHE A 47 -3.39 -0.37 10.17
N ASN A 48 -4.69 -0.13 10.01
CA ASN A 48 -5.25 1.21 9.84
C ASN A 48 -4.93 2.11 11.04
N PHE A 49 -5.02 1.59 12.26
CA PHE A 49 -4.64 2.31 13.46
C PHE A 49 -3.15 2.68 13.47
N LEU A 50 -2.26 1.75 13.11
CA LEU A 50 -0.82 2.03 12.99
C LEU A 50 -0.53 3.10 11.92
N GLN A 51 -1.23 3.06 10.79
CA GLN A 51 -1.11 4.06 9.73
C GLN A 51 -1.60 5.44 10.18
N ALA A 52 -2.69 5.50 10.95
CA ALA A 52 -3.20 6.74 11.52
C ALA A 52 -2.18 7.35 12.51
N LEU A 53 -1.60 6.52 13.39
CA LEU A 53 -0.50 6.94 14.28
C LEU A 53 0.68 7.48 13.49
N TYR A 54 1.16 6.75 12.49
CA TYR A 54 2.26 7.19 11.63
C TYR A 54 1.96 8.55 11.02
N THR A 55 0.78 8.71 10.42
CA THR A 55 0.36 9.93 9.73
C THR A 55 0.29 11.12 10.69
N PHE A 56 -0.25 10.92 11.90
CA PHE A 56 -0.36 11.97 12.92
C PHE A 56 1.02 12.47 13.40
N PHE A 57 1.93 11.54 13.70
CA PHE A 57 3.25 11.86 14.25
C PHE A 57 4.23 12.34 13.18
N SER A 58 4.21 11.77 11.98
CA SER A 58 5.09 12.18 10.87
C SER A 58 4.76 13.56 10.30
N ALA A 59 3.54 14.07 10.52
CA ALA A 59 3.13 15.40 10.09
C ALA A 59 3.85 16.55 10.82
N SER A 60 4.59 16.30 11.90
CA SER A 60 5.32 17.32 12.64
C SER A 60 6.60 16.78 13.25
N THR A 61 7.72 17.45 12.99
CA THR A 61 9.03 17.11 13.57
C THR A 61 9.01 17.13 15.10
N TYR A 62 8.24 18.04 15.71
CA TYR A 62 8.04 18.10 17.16
C TYR A 62 7.31 16.86 17.70
N ARG A 63 6.19 16.48 17.07
CA ARG A 63 5.45 15.26 17.46
C ARG A 63 6.29 14.01 17.26
N TRP A 64 7.01 13.93 16.14
CA TRP A 64 7.93 12.83 15.85
C TRP A 64 9.02 12.70 16.92
N LYS A 65 9.57 13.82 17.39
CA LYS A 65 10.55 13.84 18.48
C LYS A 65 9.96 13.29 19.77
N ILE A 66 8.77 13.75 20.17
CA ILE A 66 8.05 13.21 21.35
C ILE A 66 7.89 11.69 21.23
N LEU A 67 7.39 11.20 20.09
CA LEU A 67 7.23 9.76 19.85
C LEU A 67 8.57 9.02 19.99
N SER A 68 9.63 9.56 19.41
CA SER A 68 10.97 8.98 19.47
C SER A 68 11.49 8.91 20.91
N ASP A 69 11.30 9.98 21.68
CA ASP A 69 11.70 10.06 23.10
C ASP A 69 10.94 9.06 23.98
N TYR A 70 9.68 8.75 23.67
CA TYR A 70 8.93 7.69 24.37
C TYR A 70 9.34 6.28 23.91
N LEU A 71 9.74 6.11 22.65
CA LEU A 71 10.10 4.80 22.07
C LEU A 71 11.56 4.40 22.33
N THR A 72 12.46 5.32 22.68
CA THR A 72 13.88 5.02 22.99
C THR A 72 14.07 4.01 24.13
N ASN A 73 13.15 3.97 25.10
CA ASN A 73 13.15 2.96 26.17
C ASN A 73 12.75 1.56 25.70
N SER A 74 12.14 1.47 24.52
CA SER A 74 11.69 0.24 23.87
C SER A 74 12.62 -0.08 22.71
N LYS A 75 13.71 -0.82 22.98
CA LYS A 75 14.70 -1.24 21.97
C LYS A 75 14.03 -1.62 20.64
N ASN A 76 14.36 -0.87 19.58
CA ASN A 76 14.06 -1.12 18.17
C ASN A 76 12.59 -1.00 17.71
N LYS A 77 11.71 -0.30 18.43
CA LYS A 77 10.35 -0.04 17.93
C LYS A 77 10.25 1.32 17.25
N THR A 78 9.83 1.33 15.99
CA THR A 78 9.49 2.54 15.25
C THR A 78 8.15 2.33 14.56
N VAL A 79 7.33 3.37 14.50
CA VAL A 79 6.13 3.33 13.65
C VAL A 79 6.59 3.57 12.21
N LYS A 80 6.08 2.75 11.28
CA LYS A 80 6.35 2.88 9.85
C LYS A 80 5.05 3.03 9.08
N ARG A 81 5.14 3.73 7.95
CA ARG A 81 4.06 3.76 6.97
C ARG A 81 3.80 2.35 6.45
N LEU A 82 2.53 2.02 6.22
CA LEU A 82 2.14 0.85 5.45
C LEU A 82 2.70 0.98 4.03
N SER A 83 3.15 -0.15 3.47
CA SER A 83 3.58 -0.23 2.07
C SER A 83 2.34 -0.35 1.18
N ASP A 84 2.05 0.70 0.41
CA ASP A 84 0.94 0.70 -0.57
C ASP A 84 1.24 -0.24 -1.77
N THR A 85 2.50 -0.57 -1.99
CA THR A 85 2.96 -1.59 -2.95
C THR A 85 3.64 -2.70 -2.16
N ARG A 86 2.96 -3.83 -2.01
CA ARG A 86 3.60 -5.07 -1.57
C ARG A 86 4.07 -5.86 -2.78
#